data_AF-A0A7Z1QYP7-F1
#
_entry.id   AF-A0A7Z1QYP7-F1
#
_cell.length_a   1.000
_cell.length_b   1.000
_cell.length_c   1.000
_cell.angle_alpha   90.00
_cell.angle_beta   90.00
_cell.angle_gamma   90.00
#
_symmetry.space_group_name_H-M   'P 1'
#
loop_
_entity.id
_entity.type
_entity.pdbx_description
1 polymer ?
#
loop_
_entity_poly.entity_id
_entity_poly.type
_entity_poly.pdbx_seq_one_letter_code
_entity_poly.pdbx_strand_id
1 'polypeptide(L)'
;MRSMIRCRAAVLMGAVLAWAGAARALEPPTREQLAQYRRDGSLASRVAAAKDLGNHRMAPHLAARLSSTKATAARWGLPSEGTPKVLALLIAFSDYPGSTDPTAVNAKLFGNGDPMFFPYESLRNFYRRASYNLLDIGGNTLGWYTAPYPRSAVEQTTAGR
;
A
#
# COMPACT_ATOMS: atom_id res chain seq x y z
N MET A 1 -16.88 -42.22 -53.15
CA MET A 1 -15.90 -42.13 -52.03
C MET A 1 -15.71 -40.70 -51.50
N ARG A 2 -16.77 -40.03 -51.01
CA ARG A 2 -16.67 -38.66 -50.44
C ARG A 2 -17.39 -38.48 -49.08
N SER A 3 -17.97 -39.56 -48.55
CA SER A 3 -18.85 -39.53 -47.36
C SER A 3 -18.12 -39.87 -46.05
N MET A 4 -17.11 -40.75 -46.07
CA MET A 4 -16.48 -41.25 -44.82
C MET A 4 -15.40 -40.34 -44.21
N ILE A 5 -14.93 -39.31 -44.92
CA ILE A 5 -13.89 -38.38 -44.42
C ILE A 5 -14.50 -37.28 -43.53
N ARG A 6 -15.77 -36.93 -43.74
CA ARG A 6 -16.45 -35.85 -43.00
C ARG A 6 -16.86 -36.24 -41.58
N CYS A 7 -17.15 -37.52 -41.32
CA CYS A 7 -17.50 -38.00 -39.98
C CYS A 7 -16.30 -38.11 -39.03
N ARG A 8 -15.09 -38.43 -39.52
CA ARG A 8 -13.91 -38.59 -38.65
C ARG A 8 -13.31 -37.26 -38.21
N ALA A 9 -13.38 -36.21 -39.04
CA ALA A 9 -12.94 -34.87 -38.68
C ALA A 9 -13.86 -34.21 -37.62
N ALA A 10 -15.16 -34.49 -37.66
CA ALA A 10 -16.13 -33.95 -36.69
C ALA A 10 -15.95 -34.54 -35.28
N VAL A 11 -15.60 -35.83 -35.17
CA VAL A 11 -15.39 -36.49 -33.86
C VAL A 11 -14.08 -36.01 -33.20
N LEU A 12 -13.04 -35.72 -33.99
CA LEU A 12 -11.78 -35.16 -33.47
C LEU A 12 -11.89 -33.68 -33.06
N MET A 13 -12.71 -32.87 -33.74
CA MET A 13 -13.01 -31.50 -33.28
C MET A 13 -13.89 -31.45 -32.03
N GLY A 14 -14.82 -32.39 -31.87
CA GLY A 14 -15.66 -32.48 -30.66
C GLY A 14 -14.88 -32.84 -29.39
N ALA A 15 -13.83 -33.64 -29.52
CA ALA A 15 -12.98 -34.04 -28.39
C ALA A 15 -12.03 -32.92 -27.91
N VAL A 16 -11.60 -32.02 -28.82
CA VAL A 16 -10.73 -30.89 -28.47
C VAL A 16 -11.52 -29.74 -27.80
N LEU A 17 -12.79 -29.56 -28.13
CA LEU A 17 -13.66 -28.57 -27.46
C LEU A 17 -14.19 -29.01 -26.09
N ALA A 18 -14.16 -30.31 -25.76
CA ALA A 18 -14.49 -30.81 -24.43
C ALA A 18 -13.37 -30.58 -23.39
N TRP A 19 -12.21 -30.05 -23.83
CA TRP A 19 -11.07 -29.70 -22.99
C TRP A 19 -10.88 -28.19 -22.83
N ALA A 20 -11.94 -27.39 -23.04
CA ALA A 20 -12.02 -26.03 -22.53
C ALA A 20 -12.27 -26.07 -21.00
N GLY A 21 -11.29 -26.58 -20.26
CA GLY A 21 -11.25 -26.43 -18.82
C GLY A 21 -11.29 -24.95 -18.51
N ALA A 22 -12.41 -24.49 -17.95
CA ALA A 22 -12.55 -23.13 -17.45
C ALA A 22 -11.31 -22.79 -16.63
N ALA A 23 -10.50 -21.84 -17.12
CA ALA A 23 -9.44 -21.21 -16.36
C ALA A 23 -10.09 -20.71 -15.06
N ARG A 24 -9.92 -21.47 -13.98
CA ARG A 24 -10.45 -21.11 -12.67
C ARG A 24 -9.57 -19.99 -12.16
N ALA A 25 -10.00 -18.77 -12.47
CA ALA A 25 -9.47 -17.57 -11.85
C ALA A 25 -9.46 -17.78 -10.33
N LEU A 26 -8.40 -17.29 -9.68
CA LEU A 26 -8.15 -17.38 -8.23
C LEU A 26 -9.14 -16.55 -7.39
N GLU A 27 -10.25 -16.14 -7.98
CA GLU A 27 -11.31 -15.40 -7.32
C GLU A 27 -12.07 -16.32 -6.36
N PRO A 28 -12.37 -15.87 -5.14
CA PRO A 28 -13.16 -16.64 -4.19
C PRO A 28 -14.58 -16.87 -4.75
N PRO A 29 -15.17 -18.07 -4.57
CA PRO A 29 -16.51 -18.38 -5.07
C PRO A 29 -17.58 -17.50 -4.43
N THR A 30 -18.63 -17.16 -5.18
CA THR A 30 -19.75 -16.36 -4.68
C THR A 30 -20.62 -17.17 -3.70
N ARG A 31 -21.50 -16.49 -2.95
CA ARG A 31 -22.40 -17.13 -1.97
C ARG A 31 -23.34 -18.15 -2.63
N GLU A 32 -23.83 -17.82 -3.82
CA GLU A 32 -24.73 -18.66 -4.63
C GLU A 32 -24.00 -19.94 -5.08
N GLN A 33 -22.75 -19.80 -5.50
CA GLN A 33 -21.90 -20.92 -5.89
C GLN A 33 -21.59 -21.84 -4.71
N LEU A 34 -21.30 -21.29 -3.53
CA LEU A 34 -21.12 -22.08 -2.31
C LEU A 34 -22.38 -22.85 -1.93
N ALA A 35 -23.57 -22.26 -2.09
CA ALA A 35 -24.84 -22.94 -1.86
C ALA A 35 -25.08 -24.06 -2.88
N GLN A 36 -24.69 -23.87 -4.14
CA GLN A 36 -24.72 -24.92 -5.15
C GLN A 36 -23.75 -26.06 -4.79
N TYR A 37 -22.51 -25.75 -4.39
CA TYR A 37 -21.50 -26.74 -4.04
C TYR A 37 -21.84 -27.57 -2.79
N ARG A 38 -22.64 -27.00 -1.88
CA ARG A 38 -23.19 -27.74 -0.74
C ARG A 38 -24.30 -28.70 -1.16
N ARG A 39 -25.16 -28.28 -2.09
CA ARG A 39 -26.26 -29.09 -2.60
C ARG A 39 -25.76 -30.25 -3.47
N ASP A 40 -24.72 -30.04 -4.26
CA ASP A 40 -24.14 -31.05 -5.15
C ASP A 40 -23.04 -31.92 -4.47
N GLY A 41 -22.70 -31.63 -3.20
CA GLY A 41 -21.67 -32.36 -2.44
C GLY A 41 -20.22 -32.09 -2.86
N SER A 42 -19.99 -31.28 -3.90
CA SER A 42 -18.65 -31.02 -4.46
C SER A 42 -17.83 -30.02 -3.65
N LEU A 43 -18.40 -29.39 -2.61
CA LEU A 43 -17.70 -28.37 -1.84
C LEU A 43 -16.40 -28.90 -1.22
N ALA A 44 -16.42 -30.11 -0.64
CA ALA A 44 -15.26 -30.66 0.05
C ALA A 44 -14.07 -30.90 -0.89
N SER A 45 -14.31 -31.47 -2.07
CA SER A 45 -13.27 -31.72 -3.08
C SER A 45 -12.71 -30.42 -3.65
N ARG A 46 -13.56 -29.40 -3.84
CA ARG A 46 -13.14 -28.07 -4.30
C ARG A 46 -12.28 -27.35 -3.26
N VAL A 47 -12.62 -27.45 -1.98
CA VAL A 47 -11.81 -26.90 -0.88
C VAL A 47 -10.47 -27.61 -0.80
N ALA A 48 -10.44 -28.94 -0.97
CA ALA A 48 -9.19 -29.71 -0.99
C ALA A 48 -8.30 -29.26 -2.15
N ALA A 49 -8.84 -29.15 -3.37
CA ALA A 49 -8.11 -28.68 -4.54
C ALA A 49 -7.59 -27.24 -4.37
N ALA A 50 -8.40 -26.33 -3.82
CA ALA A 50 -7.97 -24.95 -3.56
C ALA A 50 -6.85 -24.87 -2.50
N LYS A 51 -6.87 -25.75 -1.49
CA LYS A 51 -5.79 -25.86 -0.51
C LYS A 51 -4.53 -26.45 -1.14
N ASP A 52 -4.65 -27.44 -2.01
CA ASP A 52 -3.52 -28.07 -2.68
C ASP A 52 -2.70 -27.08 -3.52
N LEU A 53 -3.37 -26.09 -4.12
CA LEU A 53 -2.71 -24.99 -4.85
C LEU A 53 -1.76 -24.15 -3.98
N GLY A 54 -1.82 -24.24 -2.64
CA GLY A 54 -0.83 -23.61 -1.76
C GLY A 54 -0.87 -22.08 -1.70
N ASN A 55 -1.67 -21.40 -2.52
CA ASN A 55 -1.81 -19.93 -2.54
C ASN A 55 -2.28 -19.30 -1.21
N HIS A 56 -2.88 -20.11 -0.33
CA HIS A 56 -3.28 -19.72 1.02
C HIS A 56 -2.10 -19.74 2.03
N ARG A 57 -0.92 -20.25 1.63
CA ARG A 57 0.29 -20.30 2.45
C ARG A 57 1.26 -19.24 1.96
N MET A 58 1.80 -18.45 2.89
CA MET A 58 2.94 -17.59 2.59
C MET A 58 4.19 -18.45 2.37
N ALA A 59 5.06 -18.04 1.45
CA ALA A 59 6.33 -18.71 1.24
C ALA A 59 7.14 -18.74 2.56
N PRO A 60 7.79 -19.86 2.93
CA PRO A 60 8.43 -20.00 4.24
C PRO A 60 9.44 -18.89 4.57
N HIS A 61 10.16 -18.39 3.57
CA HIS A 61 11.11 -17.28 3.74
C HIS A 61 10.41 -15.94 4.04
N LEU A 62 9.20 -15.70 3.55
CA LEU A 62 8.39 -14.52 3.88
C LEU A 62 7.83 -14.62 5.31
N ALA A 63 7.33 -15.80 5.68
CA ALA A 63 6.88 -16.08 7.05
C ALA A 63 8.04 -15.96 8.06
N ALA A 64 9.23 -16.46 7.71
CA ALA A 64 10.44 -16.31 8.50
C ALA A 64 10.87 -14.84 8.61
N ARG A 65 10.80 -14.06 7.53
CA ARG A 65 11.04 -12.61 7.57
C ARG A 65 10.07 -11.92 8.53
N LEU A 66 8.76 -12.11 8.39
CA LEU A 66 7.75 -11.54 9.29
C LEU A 66 7.98 -11.91 10.77
N SER A 67 8.40 -13.15 11.03
CA SER A 67 8.62 -13.67 12.39
C SER A 67 9.95 -13.19 12.99
N SER A 68 10.98 -13.02 12.16
CA SER A 68 12.28 -12.45 12.54
C SER A 68 12.20 -10.95 12.76
N THR A 69 11.32 -10.26 12.02
CA THR A 69 10.82 -8.93 12.36
C THR A 69 9.61 -9.09 13.26
N LYS A 70 9.78 -9.68 14.46
CA LYS A 70 9.06 -9.12 15.59
C LYS A 70 9.54 -7.69 15.64
N ALA A 71 8.77 -6.80 15.01
CA ALA A 71 9.07 -5.40 14.95
C ALA A 71 8.99 -4.90 16.39
N THR A 72 10.09 -5.03 17.13
CA THR A 72 10.66 -3.87 17.76
C THR A 72 10.99 -2.93 16.61
N ALA A 73 9.96 -2.34 16.00
CA ALA A 73 10.14 -1.14 15.24
C ALA A 73 10.90 -0.28 16.22
N ALA A 74 12.16 -0.02 15.89
CA ALA A 74 12.87 1.12 16.40
C ALA A 74 11.82 2.20 16.63
N ARG A 75 11.67 2.68 17.88
CA ARG A 75 10.77 3.79 18.26
C ARG A 75 11.11 5.11 17.54
N TRP A 76 11.89 5.01 16.47
CA TRP A 76 12.44 6.02 15.60
C TRP A 76 11.58 6.03 14.34
N GLY A 77 10.55 6.87 14.34
CA GLY A 77 9.62 7.01 13.23
C GLY A 77 8.26 7.52 13.70
N LEU A 78 7.48 8.01 12.74
CA LEU A 78 6.06 8.31 13.01
C LEU A 78 5.30 6.99 13.19
N PRO A 79 4.35 6.91 14.15
CA PRO A 79 3.49 5.75 14.28
C PRO A 79 2.66 5.57 13.00
N SER A 80 2.28 4.32 12.72
CA SER A 80 1.45 3.99 11.56
C SER A 80 -0.01 4.42 11.70
N GLU A 81 -0.45 4.74 12.93
CA GLU A 81 -1.82 5.07 13.27
C GLU A 81 -1.89 6.14 14.38
N GLY A 82 -3.07 6.71 14.60
CA GLY A 82 -3.37 7.67 15.66
C GLY A 82 -3.08 9.12 15.27
N THR A 83 -2.92 9.99 16.26
CA THR A 83 -2.74 11.44 16.06
C THR A 83 -1.42 11.94 16.63
N PRO A 84 -0.26 11.56 16.05
CA PRO A 84 1.04 12.00 16.56
C PRO A 84 1.19 13.51 16.44
N LYS A 85 1.93 14.10 17.38
CA LYS A 85 2.28 15.52 17.40
C LYS A 85 3.72 15.71 16.96
N VAL A 86 3.91 16.54 15.94
CA VAL A 86 5.20 16.85 15.34
C VAL A 86 5.52 18.33 15.58
N LEU A 87 6.79 18.60 15.89
CA LEU A 87 7.31 19.96 15.99
C LEU A 87 8.05 20.31 14.69
N ALA A 88 7.69 21.42 14.06
CA ALA A 88 8.44 21.98 12.95
C ALA A 88 9.21 23.23 13.43
N LEU A 89 10.52 23.24 13.26
CA LEU A 89 11.38 24.39 13.57
C LEU A 89 11.88 25.02 12.27
N LEU A 90 11.57 26.29 12.06
CA LEU A 90 12.06 27.06 10.91
C LEU A 90 13.38 27.72 11.27
N ILE A 91 14.45 27.40 10.55
CA ILE A 91 15.81 27.89 10.83
C ILE A 91 16.27 28.80 9.69
N ALA A 92 16.61 30.03 10.03
CA ALA A 92 17.23 31.01 9.14
C ALA A 92 18.69 31.25 9.54
N PHE A 93 19.46 31.89 8.66
CA PHE A 93 20.86 32.24 8.91
C PHE A 93 21.05 33.74 8.73
N SER A 94 22.12 34.29 9.32
CA SER A 94 22.44 35.72 9.20
C SER A 94 22.61 36.20 7.74
N ASP A 95 23.07 35.32 6.84
CA ASP A 95 23.23 35.56 5.40
C ASP A 95 22.04 35.08 4.56
N TYR A 96 21.08 34.39 5.15
CA TYR A 96 19.90 33.84 4.48
C TYR A 96 18.66 33.91 5.38
N PRO A 97 18.01 35.08 5.45
CA PRO A 97 16.85 35.27 6.30
C PRO A 97 15.64 34.46 5.79
N GLY A 98 14.80 34.01 6.72
CA GLY A 98 13.53 33.35 6.41
C GLY A 98 12.51 34.34 5.85
N SER A 99 11.89 33.99 4.73
CA SER A 99 10.93 34.87 4.02
C SER A 99 9.49 34.35 4.04
N THR A 100 9.28 33.08 4.39
CA THR A 100 7.95 32.44 4.36
C THR A 100 7.21 32.68 5.67
N ASP A 101 5.93 33.01 5.60
CA ASP A 101 5.08 33.10 6.79
C ASP A 101 4.99 31.73 7.50
N PRO A 102 5.38 31.63 8.78
CA PRO A 102 5.27 30.39 9.55
C PRO A 102 3.84 29.81 9.59
N THR A 103 2.81 30.64 9.50
CA THR A 103 1.41 30.17 9.48
C THR A 103 1.08 29.43 8.18
N ALA A 104 1.60 29.90 7.05
CA ALA A 104 1.48 29.24 5.75
C ALA A 104 2.20 27.89 5.73
N VAL A 105 3.39 27.81 6.35
CA VAL A 105 4.10 26.55 6.53
C VAL A 105 3.30 25.59 7.40
N ASN A 106 2.77 26.08 8.53
CA ASN A 106 1.94 25.28 9.44
C ASN A 106 0.69 24.73 8.73
N ALA A 107 0.04 25.54 7.89
CA ALA A 107 -1.12 25.12 7.12
C ALA A 107 -0.78 24.01 6.10
N LYS A 108 0.40 24.05 5.48
CA LYS A 108 0.88 23.02 4.55
C LYS A 108 1.36 21.75 5.25
N LEU A 109 1.84 21.82 6.49
CA LEU A 109 2.26 20.64 7.25
C LEU A 109 1.09 19.97 7.97
N PHE A 110 0.35 20.73 8.77
CA PHE A 110 -0.64 20.19 9.73
C PHE A 110 -2.07 20.66 9.46
N GLY A 111 -2.27 21.58 8.52
CA GLY A 111 -3.59 22.06 8.13
C GLY A 111 -4.22 21.29 6.96
N ASN A 112 -5.32 21.84 6.45
CA ASN A 112 -6.00 21.32 5.26
C ASN A 112 -5.28 21.69 3.94
N GLY A 113 -4.27 22.56 4.01
CA GLY A 113 -3.59 23.05 2.82
C GLY A 113 -4.48 23.89 1.91
N ASP A 114 -4.07 24.01 0.66
CA ASP A 114 -4.84 24.66 -0.39
C ASP A 114 -5.50 23.60 -1.29
N PRO A 115 -6.85 23.56 -1.36
CA PRO A 115 -7.58 22.59 -2.16
C PRO A 115 -7.21 22.58 -3.65
N MET A 116 -6.73 23.69 -4.21
CA MET A 116 -6.33 23.78 -5.62
C MET A 116 -5.16 22.83 -5.95
N PHE A 117 -4.35 22.49 -4.95
CA PHE A 117 -3.18 21.63 -5.12
C PHE A 117 -3.46 20.17 -4.77
N PHE A 118 -4.71 19.76 -4.53
CA PHE A 118 -5.05 18.37 -4.29
C PHE A 118 -4.44 17.47 -5.38
N PRO A 119 -3.71 16.38 -5.05
CA PRO A 119 -3.56 15.72 -3.73
C PRO A 119 -2.31 16.14 -2.90
N TYR A 120 -1.66 17.25 -3.26
CA TYR A 120 -0.46 17.81 -2.63
C TYR A 120 -0.74 19.03 -1.73
N GLU A 121 -1.98 19.15 -1.26
CA GLU A 121 -2.45 20.29 -0.48
C GLU A 121 -1.71 20.43 0.87
N SER A 122 -1.53 19.31 1.58
CA SER A 122 -0.82 19.25 2.86
C SER A 122 -0.24 17.88 3.19
N LEU A 123 0.79 17.87 4.03
CA LEU A 123 1.42 16.65 4.54
C LEU A 123 0.43 15.79 5.34
N ARG A 124 -0.33 16.42 6.25
CA ARG A 124 -1.38 15.78 7.04
C ARG A 124 -2.39 15.04 6.16
N ASN A 125 -2.95 15.71 5.14
CA ASN A 125 -3.95 15.10 4.27
C ASN A 125 -3.36 13.98 3.42
N PHE A 126 -2.11 14.13 2.96
CA PHE A 126 -1.40 13.06 2.27
C PHE A 126 -1.33 11.78 3.11
N TYR A 127 -0.82 11.86 4.35
CA TYR A 127 -0.72 10.70 5.23
C TYR A 127 -2.07 10.14 5.66
N ARG A 128 -3.06 11.01 5.89
CA ARG A 128 -4.42 10.59 6.23
C ARG A 128 -5.06 9.77 5.12
N ARG A 129 -4.89 10.17 3.85
CA ARG A 129 -5.39 9.39 2.71
C ARG A 129 -4.60 8.09 2.52
N ALA A 130 -3.27 8.16 2.58
CA ALA A 130 -2.40 7.00 2.37
C ALA A 130 -2.59 5.91 3.43
N SER A 131 -2.98 6.30 4.65
CA SER A 131 -3.25 5.40 5.77
C SER A 131 -4.72 4.97 5.88
N TYR A 132 -5.59 5.30 4.92
CA TYR A 132 -7.04 5.02 5.01
C TYR A 132 -7.71 5.61 6.27
N ASN A 133 -7.34 6.83 6.63
CA ASN A 133 -7.76 7.55 7.84
C ASN A 133 -7.27 6.98 9.17
N LEU A 134 -6.28 6.07 9.16
CA LEU A 134 -5.71 5.53 10.39
C LEU A 134 -4.70 6.49 11.04
N LEU A 135 -4.03 7.33 10.26
CA LEU A 135 -3.02 8.29 10.73
C LEU A 135 -3.43 9.74 10.47
N ASP A 136 -3.46 10.55 11.53
CA ASP A 136 -3.75 11.98 11.45
C ASP A 136 -2.62 12.81 12.09
N ILE A 137 -1.64 13.23 11.30
CA ILE A 137 -0.48 13.96 11.82
C ILE A 137 -0.88 15.40 12.19
N GLY A 138 -0.67 15.77 13.45
CA GLY A 138 -0.83 17.14 13.92
C GLY A 138 0.50 17.74 14.40
N GLY A 139 0.49 19.02 14.75
CA GLY A 139 1.71 19.67 15.20
C GLY A 139 1.62 21.18 15.22
N ASN A 140 2.75 21.78 15.59
CA ASN A 140 2.95 23.22 15.59
C ASN A 140 4.25 23.56 14.86
N THR A 141 4.20 24.67 14.13
CA THR A 141 5.38 25.27 13.50
C THR A 141 5.84 26.45 14.36
N LEU A 142 7.08 26.39 14.83
CA LEU A 142 7.72 27.53 15.49
C LEU A 142 8.18 28.53 14.43
N GLY A 143 8.16 29.81 14.79
CA GLY A 143 8.64 30.89 13.91
C GLY A 143 10.12 30.75 13.56
N TRP A 144 10.59 31.63 12.68
CA TRP A 144 11.98 31.64 12.25
C TRP A 144 12.93 31.91 13.41
N TYR A 145 13.80 30.95 13.68
CA TYR A 145 14.98 31.13 14.51
C TYR A 145 16.17 31.46 13.61
N THR A 146 16.67 32.69 13.70
CA THR A 146 17.82 33.13 12.92
C THR A 146 19.11 32.86 13.67
N ALA A 147 19.92 31.94 13.16
CA ALA A 147 21.26 31.69 13.68
C ALA A 147 22.15 32.94 13.48
N PRO A 148 23.02 33.28 14.45
CA PRO A 148 23.86 34.48 14.39
C PRO A 148 25.03 34.37 13.40
N TYR A 149 25.24 33.19 12.81
CA TYR A 149 26.33 32.89 11.87
C TYR A 149 25.78 32.60 10.46
N PRO A 150 26.62 32.67 9.41
CA PRO A 150 26.18 32.39 8.05
C PRO A 150 25.99 30.89 7.83
N ARG A 151 25.18 30.50 6.83
CA ARG A 151 24.92 29.09 6.49
C ARG A 151 26.20 28.31 6.21
N SER A 152 27.22 28.97 5.64
CA SER A 152 28.53 28.36 5.35
C SER A 152 29.30 27.92 6.59
N ALA A 153 28.95 28.42 7.79
CA ALA A 153 29.57 28.02 9.04
C ALA A 153 29.02 26.69 9.60
N VAL A 154 27.91 26.16 9.05
CA VAL A 154 27.38 24.85 9.42
C VAL A 154 28.22 23.75 8.77
N GLU A 155 28.82 22.90 9.59
CA GLU A 155 29.62 21.77 9.13
C GLU A 155 28.79 20.82 8.26
N GLN A 156 29.23 20.58 7.02
CA GLN A 156 28.58 19.65 6.11
C GLN A 156 29.19 18.25 6.25
N THR A 157 28.75 17.52 7.27
CA THR A 157 29.17 16.13 7.46
C THR A 157 28.20 15.16 6.81
N THR A 158 28.69 13.96 6.49
CA THR A 158 27.86 12.81 6.11
C THR A 158 27.41 12.00 7.34
N ALA A 159 27.91 12.36 8.53
CA ALA A 159 27.54 11.70 9.77
C ALA A 159 26.07 11.98 10.08
N GLY A 160 25.23 10.94 9.96
CA GLY A 160 23.78 11.04 10.21
C GLY A 160 22.90 11.32 8.98
N ARG A 161 23.44 11.24 7.76
CA ARG A 161 22.62 11.07 6.54
C ARG A 161 22.29 9.61 6.28
#